data_AF-A0A537QP89-F1
#
_entry.id   AF-A0A537QP89-F1
#
_cell.length_a   1.000
_cell.length_b   1.000
_cell.length_c   1.000
_cell.angle_alpha   90.00
_cell.angle_beta   90.00
_cell.angle_gamma   90.00
#
_symmetry.space_group_name_H-M   'P 1'
#
loop_
_entity.id
_entity.type
_entity.pdbx_description
1 polymer ?
#
loop_
_entity_poly.entity_id
_entity_poly.type
_entity_poly.pdbx_seq_one_letter_code
_entity_poly.pdbx_strand_id
1 'polypeptide(L)' 'MFRVEIRLPDEDRLVETIETMQTWLKAQEFVPSTFGYSLASTRILFRINFTSEAQAAAFAKAFGGAIVV' A
#
# COMPACT_ATOMS: atom_id res chain seq x y z
N MET A 1 -3.81 -1.36 -14.88
CA MET A 1 -3.10 -0.89 -13.67
C MET A 1 -3.87 -1.42 -12.49
N PHE A 2 -3.19 -2.02 -11.52
CA PHE A 2 -3.83 -2.63 -10.35
C PHE A 2 -3.60 -1.73 -9.15
N ARG A 3 -4.66 -1.17 -8.58
CA ARG A 3 -4.56 -0.34 -7.40
C ARG A 3 -4.78 -1.20 -6.16
N VAL A 4 -3.96 -1.01 -5.14
CA VAL A 4 -4.17 -1.60 -3.83
C VAL A 4 -4.51 -0.47 -2.86
N GLU A 5 -5.61 -0.65 -2.15
CA GLU A 5 -6.08 0.24 -1.11
C GLU A 5 -5.93 -0.40 0.26
N ILE A 6 -5.18 0.25 1.14
CA ILE A 6 -4.97 -0.22 2.53
C ILE A 6 -5.53 0.85 3.46
N ARG A 7 -6.34 0.43 4.42
CA ARG A 7 -6.94 1.30 5.43
C ARG A 7 -6.23 1.09 6.74
N LEU A 8 -5.57 2.14 7.25
CA LEU A 8 -5.03 2.12 8.62
C LEU A 8 -5.98 2.85 9.57
N PRO A 9 -6.22 2.28 10.77
CA PRO A 9 -7.04 2.91 11.79
C PRO A 9 -6.32 4.03 12.56
N ASP A 10 -4.99 4.01 12.62
CA ASP A 10 -4.17 4.91 13.46
C ASP A 10 -3.22 5.79 12.64
N GLU A 11 -3.30 7.11 12.85
CA GLU A 11 -2.45 8.11 12.18
C GLU A 11 -1.03 8.15 12.73
N ASP A 12 -0.85 7.90 14.03
CA ASP A 12 0.44 7.98 14.73
C ASP A 12 1.50 7.01 14.17
N ARG A 13 1.08 5.92 13.52
CA ARG A 13 1.98 4.92 12.92
C ARG A 13 2.15 5.06 11.42
N LEU A 14 1.75 6.20 10.84
CA LEU A 14 1.85 6.45 9.40
C LEU A 14 3.29 6.26 8.89
N VAL A 15 4.25 6.92 9.54
CA VAL A 15 5.66 6.93 9.13
C VAL A 15 6.25 5.52 9.22
N GLU A 16 6.10 4.87 10.38
CA GLU A 16 6.56 3.48 10.58
C GLU A 16 5.96 2.51 9.56
N THR A 17 4.68 2.70 9.22
CA THR A 17 3.99 1.87 8.24
C THR A 17 4.52 2.12 6.83
N ILE A 18 4.77 3.37 6.45
CA ILE A 18 5.39 3.70 5.15
C ILE A 18 6.78 3.08 5.04
N GLU A 19 7.60 3.20 6.09
CA GLU A 19 8.95 2.61 6.11
C GLU A 19 8.91 1.09 6.01
N THR A 20 7.97 0.44 6.71
CA THR A 20 7.75 -1.00 6.63
C THR A 20 7.32 -1.42 5.22
N MET A 21 6.38 -0.69 4.60
CA MET A 21 5.93 -0.93 3.24
C MET A 21 7.06 -0.76 2.22
N GLN A 22 7.85 0.31 2.32
CA GLN A 22 8.99 0.54 1.44
C GLN A 22 10.06 -0.54 1.59
N THR A 23 10.35 -0.96 2.82
CA THR A 23 11.31 -2.03 3.08
C THR A 23 10.85 -3.35 2.49
N TRP A 24 9.57 -3.70 2.67
CA TRP A 24 8.99 -4.90 2.08
C TRP A 24 9.01 -4.87 0.55
N LEU A 25 8.64 -3.74 -0.06
CA LEU A 25 8.68 -3.56 -1.51
C LEU A 25 10.10 -3.71 -2.06
N LYS A 26 11.10 -3.11 -1.40
CA LYS A 26 12.51 -3.27 -1.76
C LYS A 26 12.98 -4.73 -1.64
N ALA A 27 12.57 -5.43 -0.58
CA ALA A 27 12.93 -6.83 -0.38
C ALA A 27 12.32 -7.77 -1.44
N GLN A 28 11.17 -7.40 -2.01
CA GLN A 28 10.53 -8.14 -3.10
C GLN A 28 10.92 -7.63 -4.49
N GLU A 29 11.79 -6.62 -4.59
CA GLU A 29 12.16 -5.93 -5.83
C GLU A 29 10.95 -5.38 -6.61
N PHE A 30 9.88 -5.05 -5.91
CA PHE A 30 8.65 -4.52 -6.51
C PHE A 30 8.74 -3.00 -6.66
N VAL A 31 8.52 -2.53 -7.88
CA VAL A 31 8.51 -1.10 -8.21
C VAL A 31 7.07 -0.65 -8.42
N PRO A 32 6.43 -0.04 -7.41
CA PRO A 32 5.10 0.54 -7.60
C PRO A 32 5.18 1.72 -8.56
N SER A 33 4.18 1.85 -9.44
CA SER A 33 4.08 2.98 -10.37
C SER A 33 3.72 4.28 -9.67
N THR A 34 2.97 4.18 -8.58
CA THR A 34 2.57 5.35 -7.78
C THR A 34 2.34 4.90 -6.36
N PHE A 35 2.90 5.65 -5.41
CA PHE A 35 2.67 5.47 -3.99
C PHE A 35 2.04 6.75 -3.46
N GLY A 36 0.79 6.67 -3.00
CA GLY A 36 0.08 7.79 -2.41
C GLY A 36 -0.71 7.36 -1.18
N TYR A 37 -1.06 8.32 -0.33
CA TYR A 37 -2.01 8.12 0.75
C TYR A 37 -2.91 9.33 0.87
N SER A 38 -4.08 9.14 1.48
CA SER A 38 -5.03 10.20 1.76
C SER A 38 -5.54 10.05 3.18
N LEU A 39 -5.58 11.18 3.90
CA LEU A 39 -6.15 11.26 5.23
C LEU A 39 -7.65 11.52 5.09
N ALA A 40 -8.47 10.51 5.38
CA ALA A 40 -9.93 10.61 5.32
C ALA A 40 -10.47 10.68 6.75
N SER A 41 -10.59 11.90 7.29
CA SER A 41 -11.20 12.31 8.57
C SER A 41 -10.70 11.65 9.87
N THR A 42 -10.52 10.33 9.89
CA THR A 42 -10.07 9.53 11.04
C THR A 42 -9.38 8.23 10.61
N ARG A 43 -9.11 8.05 9.31
CA ARG A 43 -8.43 6.87 8.76
C ARG A 43 -7.47 7.28 7.66
N ILE A 44 -6.34 6.60 7.59
CA ILE A 44 -5.43 6.74 6.47
C ILE A 44 -5.81 5.72 5.41
N LEU A 45 -5.98 6.19 4.17
CA LEU A 45 -6.13 5.35 3.01
C LEU A 45 -4.86 5.41 2.16
N PHE A 46 -4.10 4.33 2.17
CA PHE A 46 -2.98 4.14 1.25
C PHE A 46 -3.50 3.66 -0.10
N ARG A 47 -2.96 4.23 -1.17
CA ARG A 47 -3.32 3.92 -2.56
C ARG A 47 -2.03 3.71 -3.35
N ILE A 48 -1.71 2.44 -3.59
CA ILE A 48 -0.50 2.05 -4.33
C ILE A 48 -0.94 1.49 -5.67
N ASN A 49 -0.38 1.98 -6.76
CA ASN A 49 -0.65 1.48 -8.10
C ASN A 49 0.52 0.60 -8.56
N PHE A 50 0.21 -0.61 -8.99
CA PHE A 50 1.16 -1.57 -9.56
C PHE A 50 0.87 -1.79 -11.04
N THR A 51 1.94 -2.07 -11.79
CA THR A 51 1.85 -2.49 -13.20
C THR A 51 1.37 -3.93 -13.36
N SER A 52 1.62 -4.78 -12.37
CA SER A 52 1.31 -6.21 -12.40
C SER A 52 0.30 -6.61 -11.33
N GLU A 53 -0.66 -7.45 -11.72
CA GLU A 53 -1.66 -8.03 -10.80
C GLU A 53 -0.99 -8.85 -9.70
N ALA A 54 0.05 -9.62 -10.07
CA ALA A 54 0.77 -10.47 -9.13
C ALA A 54 1.43 -9.65 -8.00
N GLN A 55 2.00 -8.49 -8.34
CA GLN A 55 2.58 -7.56 -7.36
C GLN A 55 1.50 -6.96 -6.46
N ALA A 56 0.38 -6.50 -7.05
CA ALA A 56 -0.75 -5.98 -6.30
C ALA A 56 -1.35 -7.01 -5.34
N ALA A 57 -1.50 -8.26 -5.78
CA ALA A 57 -2.02 -9.35 -4.97
C ALA A 57 -1.08 -9.74 -3.84
N ALA A 58 0.23 -9.81 -4.09
CA ALA A 58 1.23 -10.07 -3.06
C ALA A 58 1.21 -8.97 -1.98
N PHE A 59 1.15 -7.70 -2.41
CA PHE A 59 1.11 -6.55 -1.49
C PHE A 59 -0.19 -6.49 -0.69
N ALA A 60 -1.35 -6.67 -1.35
CA ALA A 60 -2.65 -6.76 -0.68
C ALA A 60 -2.68 -7.87 0.37
N LYS A 61 -2.12 -9.05 0.06
CA LYS A 61 -2.03 -10.17 0.98
C LYS A 61 -1.10 -9.90 2.17
N ALA A 62 0.02 -9.21 1.95
CA ALA A 62 0.98 -8.90 3.01
C ALA A 62 0.46 -7.86 4.00
N PHE A 63 -0.27 -6.85 3.52
CA PHE A 63 -0.70 -5.70 4.33
C PHE A 63 -2.21 -5.67 4.63
N GLY A 64 -2.95 -6.71 4.24
CA GLY A 64 -4.41 -6.75 4.42
C GLY A 64 -5.17 -5.71 3.58
N GLY A 65 -4.61 -5.35 2.42
CA GLY A 65 -5.21 -4.41 1.47
C GLY A 65 -6.27 -5.05 0.58
N ALA A 66 -7.09 -4.21 -0.04
CA ALA A 66 -8.01 -4.61 -1.10
C ALA A 66 -7.47 -4.18 -2.47
N ILE A 67 -7.54 -5.06 -3.46
CA ILE A 67 -7.24 -4.69 -4.84
C ILE A 67 -8.49 -4.04 -5.45
N VAL A 68 -8.32 -2.85 -6.00
CA VAL A 68 -9.30 -2.12 -6.80
C VAL A 68 -8.73 -1.99 -8.22
N VAL A 69 -9.44 -2.55 -9.20
CA VAL A 69 -9.09 -2.51 -10.62
C VAL A 69 -9.83 -1.42 -11.36
#